data_AF-X7ZQ98-F1
#
_entry.id   AF-X7ZQ98-F1
#
_cell.length_a   1.000
_cell.length_b   1.000
_cell.length_c   1.000
_cell.angle_alpha   90.00
_cell.angle_beta   90.00
_cell.angle_gamma   90.00
#
_symmetry.space_group_name_H-M   'P 1'
#
loop_
_entity.id
_entity.type
_entity.pdbx_description
1 polymer ?
#
loop_
_entity_poly.entity_id
_entity_poly.type
_entity_poly.pdbx_seq_one_letter_code
_entity_poly.pdbx_strand_id
1 'polypeptide(L)' 'MEFDAVLLLSFGGPEGPEQVRPFLENVTRGRGVPPERLDAVAEHYLHFGASHRSTASTGRW' A
#
# COMPACT_ATOMS: atom_id res chain seq x y z
N MET A 1 2.53 -31.48 13.47
CA MET A 1 2.86 -30.15 14.01
C MET A 1 1.60 -29.32 13.87
N GLU A 2 0.97 -29.01 15.00
CA GLU A 2 -0.26 -28.22 15.06
C GLU A 2 0.17 -26.81 15.48
N PHE A 3 -0.28 -25.78 14.76
CA PHE A 3 0.03 -24.39 15.08
C PHE A 3 -1.16 -23.81 15.83
N ASP A 4 -0.91 -23.21 17.01
CA ASP A 4 -1.96 -22.56 17.80
C ASP A 4 -2.45 -21.24 17.17
N ALA A 5 -1.58 -20.57 16.40
CA ALA A 5 -1.93 -19.38 15.62
C ALA A 5 -0.92 -19.08 14.50
N VAL A 6 -1.36 -18.29 13.52
CA VAL A 6 -0.52 -17.71 12.46
C VAL A 6 -0.61 -16.19 12.54
N LEU A 7 0.55 -15.52 12.55
CA LEU A 7 0.65 -14.07 12.46
C LEU A 7 0.97 -13.67 11.01
N LEU A 8 0.02 -13.02 10.33
CA LEU A 8 0.24 -12.42 9.03
C LEU A 8 0.64 -10.95 9.20
N LEU A 9 1.88 -10.62 8.83
CA LEU A 9 2.38 -9.25 8.83
C LEU A 9 2.40 -8.73 7.39
N SER A 10 1.80 -7.57 7.19
CA SER A 10 1.98 -6.78 5.98
C SER A 10 2.23 -5.33 6.37
N PHE A 11 2.88 -4.57 5.49
CA PHE A 11 3.05 -3.12 5.71
C PHE A 11 1.74 -2.33 5.55
N GLY A 12 0.68 -2.97 5.05
CA GLY A 12 -0.46 -2.28 4.46
C GLY A 12 -0.09 -1.62 3.13
N GLY A 13 -0.99 -0.81 2.60
CA GLY A 13 -0.78 0.00 1.41
C GLY A 13 -1.57 1.31 1.49
N PRO A 14 -1.22 2.30 0.65
CA PRO A 14 -1.94 3.56 0.61
C PRO A 14 -3.40 3.33 0.16
N GLU A 15 -4.37 3.94 0.85
CA GLU A 15 -5.79 3.83 0.52
C GLU A 15 -6.21 4.78 -0.63
N GLY A 16 -5.33 5.73 -0.97
CA GLY A 16 -5.57 6.73 -2.01
C GLY A 16 -4.28 7.29 -2.63
N PRO A 17 -4.38 7.88 -3.83
CA PRO A 17 -3.29 8.56 -4.54
C PRO A 17 -2.40 9.47 -3.68
N GLU A 18 -3.03 10.28 -2.83
CA GLU A 18 -2.39 11.25 -1.95
C GLU A 18 -1.53 10.59 -0.85
N GLN A 19 -1.84 9.34 -0.51
CA GLN A 19 -1.12 8.58 0.51
C GLN A 19 0.09 7.83 -0.04
N VAL A 20 0.20 7.67 -1.36
CA VAL A 20 1.25 6.89 -2.02
C VAL A 20 2.63 7.45 -1.70
N ARG A 21 2.80 8.77 -1.85
CA ARG A 21 4.09 9.42 -1.63
C ARG A 21 4.56 9.30 -0.18
N PRO A 22 3.75 9.67 0.83
CA PRO A 22 4.07 9.45 2.23
C PRO A 22 4.34 7.97 2.59
N PHE A 23 3.62 7.02 1.98
CA PHE A 23 3.85 5.59 2.18
C PHE A 23 5.23 5.16 1.68
N LEU A 24 5.60 5.55 0.46
CA LEU A 24 6.89 5.23 -0.16
C LEU A 24 8.07 5.79 0.65
N GLU A 25 7.96 7.01 1.17
CA GLU A 25 8.97 7.61 2.04
C GLU A 25 9.15 6.83 3.35
N ASN A 26 8.04 6.40 3.95
CA ASN A 26 8.08 5.62 5.19
C ASN A 26 8.74 4.26 5.01
N VAL A 27 8.40 3.52 3.96
CA VAL A 27 8.94 2.15 3.72
C VAL A 27 10.36 2.14 3.16
N THR A 28 10.82 3.25 2.59
CA THR A 28 12.19 3.41 2.06
C THR A 28 13.11 4.18 3.00
N ARG A 29 12.61 4.65 4.16
CA ARG A 29 13.41 5.36 5.16
C ARG A 29 14.68 4.58 5.52
N GLY A 30 15.81 5.28 5.54
CA GLY A 30 17.12 4.69 5.84
C GLY A 30 17.77 3.91 4.68
N ARG A 31 17.13 3.84 3.51
CA ARG A 31 17.70 3.17 2.32
C ARG A 31 18.37 4.10 1.31
N GLY A 32 18.41 5.41 1.58
CA GLY A 32 19.04 6.39 0.68
C GLY A 32 18.40 6.44 -0.71
N VAL A 33 17.08 6.22 -0.80
CA VAL A 33 16.37 6.28 -2.08
C VAL A 33 16.20 7.75 -2.48
N PRO A 34 16.69 8.16 -3.67
CA PRO A 34 16.50 9.51 -4.18
C PRO A 34 15.01 9.85 -4.33
N PRO A 35 14.59 11.08 -4.00
CA PRO A 35 13.19 11.51 -4.12
C PRO A 35 12.61 11.26 -5.51
N GLU A 36 13.37 11.47 -6.58
CA GLU A 36 12.91 11.36 -7.97
C GLU A 36 12.50 9.93 -8.32
N ARG A 37 13.14 8.93 -7.68
CA ARG A 37 12.74 7.52 -7.82
C ARG A 37 11.43 7.22 -7.12
N LEU A 38 11.14 7.89 -6.00
CA LEU A 38 9.86 7.75 -5.32
C LEU A 38 8.74 8.43 -6.13
N ASP A 39 9.01 9.55 -6.80
CA ASP A 39 8.05 10.21 -7.71
C ASP A 39 7.73 9.35 -8.92
N ALA A 40 8.74 8.81 -9.60
CA ALA A 40 8.51 7.93 -10.76
C ALA A 40 7.66 6.69 -10.39
N VAL A 41 7.85 6.15 -9.18
CA VAL A 41 7.01 5.05 -8.66
C VAL A 41 5.61 5.52 -8.29
N ALA A 42 5.49 6.70 -7.68
CA ALA A 42 4.19 7.28 -7.34
C ALA A 42 3.36 7.59 -8.59
N GLU A 43 3.98 8.07 -9.67
CA GLU A 43 3.34 8.26 -10.97
C GLU A 43 2.77 6.95 -11.51
N HIS A 44 3.49 5.82 -11.40
CA HIS A 44 2.92 4.52 -11.76
C HIS A 44 1.68 4.18 -10.92
N TYR A 45 1.69 4.45 -9.61
CA TYR A 45 0.50 4.25 -8.77
C TYR A 45 -0.69 5.12 -9.19
N LEU A 46 -0.48 6.34 -9.69
CA LEU A 46 -1.57 7.19 -10.20
C LEU A 46 -2.21 6.61 -11.47
N HIS A 47 -1.40 6.02 -12.34
CA HIS A 47 -1.87 5.41 -13.59
C HIS A 47 -2.54 4.04 -13.36
N PHE A 48 -2.14 3.30 -12.31
CA PHE A 48 -2.72 2.00 -11.94
C PHE A 48 -3.80 2.10 -10.82
N GLY A 49 -3.94 3.24 -10.15
CA GLY A 49 -4.71 3.45 -8.93
C GLY A 49 -6.19 3.80 -9.12
N ALA A 50 -6.69 3.86 -10.35
CA ALA A 50 -8.14 3.81 -10.62
C ALA A 50 -8.72 2.40 -10.41
N SER A 51 -8.25 1.70 -9.38
CA SER A 51 -8.89 0.48 -8.90
C SER A 51 -10.27 0.88 -8.38
N HIS A 52 -11.23 0.72 -9.28
CA HIS A 52 -12.68 0.66 -9.09
C HIS A 52 -13.19 0.71 -7.63
N ARG A 53 -14.02 1.72 -7.45
CA ARG A 53 -14.85 2.10 -6.31
C ARG A 53 -15.95 1.06 -6.00
N SER A 54 -16.09 0.72 -4.71
CA SER A 54 -17.30 0.46 -3.89
C SER A 54 -18.50 -0.32 -4.48
N THR A 55 -18.86 -1.43 -3.82
CA THR A 55 -20.22 -1.59 -3.25
C THR A 55 -20.18 -2.32 -1.91
N ALA A 56 -20.85 -1.71 -0.92
CA ALA A 56 -21.21 -2.33 0.33
C ALA A 56 -22.14 -3.54 0.08
N SER A 57 -21.75 -4.71 0.57
CA SER A 57 -22.69 -5.70 1.10
C SER A 57 -21.95 -6.58 2.10
N THR A 58 -22.01 -6.15 3.36
CA THR A 58 -21.71 -7.01 4.52
C THR A 58 -22.70 -8.17 4.52
N GLY A 59 -22.31 -9.25 3.85
CA GLY A 59 -22.92 -10.57 3.99
C GLY A 59 -22.49 -11.14 5.33
N ARG A 60 -23.40 -11.03 6.29
CA ARG A 60 -23.37 -11.73 7.57
C ARG A 60 -23.31 -13.25 7.30
N TRP A 61 -22.16 -13.86 7.59
CA TRP A 61 -22.01 -15.25 8.02
C TRP A 61 -20.84 -15.30 9.00
#